data_AF-A0A511R2M6-F1
#
_entry.id   AF-A0A511R2M6-F1
#
_cell.length_a   1.000
_cell.length_b   1.000
_cell.length_c   1.000
_cell.angle_alpha   90.00
_cell.angle_beta   90.00
_cell.angle_gamma   90.00
#
_symmetry.space_group_name_H-M   'P 1'
#
loop_
_entity.id
_entity.type
_entity.pdbx_description
1 polymer ?
#
loop_
_entity_poly.entity_id
_entity_poly.type
_entity_poly.pdbx_seq_one_letter_code
_entity_poly.pdbx_strand_id
1 'polypeptide(L)'
;MAVPDPKEQPQKMLEAVANHSAQVVVVDELGWVEDSKTVEIIAGKGVKVIATVHGSHLGEAVANPAHFPVVGVAKHLVERTLVQERPPVFRMAVEAYALGRIRLCPDLDQAVRDILARRPTPVLDFNLRTGEYTRTAHRAGLEGGAAAPEKA
;
A
#
# COMPACT_ATOMS: atom_id res chain seq x y z
N MET A 1 21.40 -0.15 -10.47
CA MET A 1 21.91 -1.45 -9.99
C MET A 1 20.96 -1.91 -8.91
N ALA A 2 20.39 -3.11 -9.02
CA ALA A 2 19.55 -3.68 -7.96
C ALA A 2 20.40 -3.93 -6.70
N VAL A 3 19.79 -3.87 -5.51
CA VAL A 3 20.49 -4.20 -4.26
C VAL A 3 20.81 -5.71 -4.30
N PRO A 4 22.10 -6.13 -4.23
CA PRO A 4 22.46 -7.54 -4.41
C PRO A 4 21.95 -8.46 -3.29
N ASP A 5 21.90 -7.97 -2.05
CA ASP A 5 21.31 -8.65 -0.91
C ASP A 5 20.06 -7.87 -0.45
N PRO A 6 18.84 -8.45 -0.54
CA PRO A 6 17.61 -7.81 -0.07
C PRO A 6 17.68 -7.31 1.38
N LYS A 7 18.50 -7.91 2.24
CA LYS A 7 18.66 -7.48 3.64
C LYS A 7 19.35 -6.12 3.78
N GLU A 8 20.12 -5.71 2.78
CA GLU A 8 20.78 -4.41 2.75
C GLU A 8 19.85 -3.29 2.24
N GLN A 9 18.67 -3.62 1.72
CA GLN A 9 17.74 -2.64 1.15
C GLN A 9 17.42 -1.48 2.11
N PRO A 10 17.05 -1.70 3.39
CA PRO A 10 16.82 -0.61 4.34
C PRO A 10 18.02 0.34 4.47
N GLN A 11 19.22 -0.20 4.59
CA GLN A 11 20.43 0.61 4.73
C GLN A 11 20.71 1.42 3.46
N LYS A 12 20.57 0.81 2.27
CA LYS A 12 20.77 1.49 0.99
C LYS A 12 19.76 2.61 0.75
N MET A 13 18.52 2.43 1.18
CA MET A 13 17.51 3.49 1.14
C MET A 13 17.91 4.69 2.00
N LEU A 14 18.43 4.44 3.22
CA LEU A 14 18.93 5.52 4.10
C LEU A 14 20.17 6.21 3.53
N GLU A 15 21.12 5.45 2.99
CA GLU A 15 22.34 5.98 2.35
C GLU A 15 21.99 6.89 1.16
N ALA A 16 21.02 6.51 0.33
CA ALA A 16 20.56 7.32 -0.80
C ALA A 16 20.05 8.70 -0.33
N VAL A 17 19.30 8.76 0.76
CA VAL A 17 18.79 10.02 1.29
C VAL A 17 19.90 10.82 1.98
N ALA A 18 20.70 10.19 2.83
CA ALA A 18 21.70 10.87 3.64
C ALA A 18 22.88 11.40 2.82
N ASN A 19 23.41 10.58 1.90
CA ASN A 19 24.68 10.88 1.22
C ASN A 19 24.48 11.45 -0.18
N HIS A 20 23.32 11.22 -0.79
CA HIS A 20 23.02 11.71 -2.15
C HIS A 20 21.90 12.74 -2.19
N SER A 21 21.38 13.14 -1.02
CA SER A 21 20.30 14.12 -0.90
C SER A 21 19.09 13.79 -1.79
N ALA A 22 18.75 12.51 -1.88
CA ALA A 22 17.67 12.04 -2.73
C ALA A 22 16.34 12.74 -2.38
N GLN A 23 15.68 13.33 -3.37
CA GLN A 23 14.36 13.96 -3.23
C GLN A 23 13.21 12.97 -3.49
N VAL A 24 13.51 11.87 -4.19
CA VAL A 24 12.58 10.79 -4.51
C VAL A 24 13.33 9.47 -4.33
N VAL A 25 12.68 8.51 -3.66
CA VAL A 25 13.14 7.12 -3.55
C VAL A 25 12.10 6.22 -4.22
N VAL A 26 12.53 5.41 -5.17
CA VAL A 26 11.70 4.39 -5.80
C VAL A 26 12.18 3.04 -5.30
N VAL A 27 11.29 2.31 -4.64
CA VAL A 27 11.52 0.98 -4.10
C VAL A 27 10.76 0.00 -4.96
N ASP A 28 11.42 -1.05 -5.44
CA ASP A 28 10.73 -2.06 -6.25
C ASP A 28 9.69 -2.77 -5.39
N GLU A 29 10.06 -3.27 -4.22
CA GLU A 29 9.15 -3.97 -3.31
C GLU A 29 9.46 -3.72 -1.83
N LEU A 30 8.42 -3.53 -1.00
CA LEU A 30 8.53 -3.60 0.46
C LEU A 30 8.21 -5.03 0.92
N GLY A 31 9.25 -5.84 1.14
CA GLY A 31 9.09 -7.25 1.51
C GLY A 31 9.11 -7.49 3.03
N TRP A 32 9.74 -6.58 3.79
CA TRP A 32 10.01 -6.77 5.21
C TRP A 32 9.56 -5.58 6.07
N VAL A 33 9.41 -5.81 7.37
CA VAL A 33 9.00 -4.77 8.33
C VAL A 33 10.02 -3.62 8.36
N GLU A 34 11.30 -3.95 8.22
CA GLU A 34 12.42 -3.01 8.21
C GLU A 34 12.37 -2.06 7.01
N ASP A 35 11.90 -2.53 5.85
CA ASP A 35 11.68 -1.70 4.67
C ASP A 35 10.63 -0.63 4.96
N SER A 36 9.47 -1.05 5.48
CA SER A 36 8.37 -0.14 5.80
C SER A 36 8.75 0.90 6.88
N LYS A 37 9.48 0.48 7.92
CA LYS A 37 10.01 1.41 8.92
C LYS A 37 10.96 2.43 8.30
N THR A 38 11.78 2.00 7.35
CA THR A 38 12.72 2.87 6.66
C THR A 38 12.01 3.87 5.75
N VAL A 39 10.99 3.41 5.00
CA VAL A 39 10.14 4.28 4.19
C VAL A 39 9.52 5.38 5.04
N GLU A 40 8.99 5.04 6.21
CA GLU A 40 8.39 6.01 7.13
C GLU A 40 9.40 7.07 7.59
N ILE A 41 10.62 6.67 7.96
CA ILE A 41 11.69 7.60 8.34
C ILE A 41 12.03 8.54 7.17
N ILE A 42 12.14 7.99 5.96
CA ILE A 42 12.46 8.75 4.73
C ILE A 42 11.36 9.75 4.41
N ALA A 43 10.10 9.32 4.43
CA ALA A 43 8.96 10.19 4.19
C ALA A 43 8.83 11.28 5.27
N GLY A 44 9.13 10.96 6.53
CA GLY A 44 9.18 11.93 7.63
C GLY A 44 10.22 13.05 7.43
N LYS A 45 11.24 12.82 6.59
CA LYS A 45 12.22 13.84 6.16
C LYS A 45 11.75 14.68 4.96
N GLY A 46 10.51 14.50 4.51
CA GLY A 46 9.93 15.21 3.35
C GLY A 46 10.35 14.63 2.00
N VAL A 47 10.99 13.47 1.97
CA VAL A 47 11.38 12.78 0.73
C VAL A 47 10.18 12.02 0.18
N LYS A 48 9.96 12.09 -1.14
CA LYS A 48 8.87 11.35 -1.79
C LYS A 48 9.27 9.89 -1.96
N VAL A 49 8.34 8.98 -1.69
CA VAL A 49 8.57 7.54 -1.88
C VAL A 49 7.52 6.96 -2.82
N ILE A 50 7.97 6.13 -3.75
CA ILE A 50 7.14 5.25 -4.59
C ILE A 50 7.58 3.83 -4.27
N ALA A 51 6.65 2.95 -3.98
CA ALA A 51 6.95 1.57 -3.65
C ALA A 51 5.88 0.63 -4.21
N THR A 52 6.24 -0.62 -4.46
CA THR A 52 5.26 -1.69 -4.68
C THR A 52 5.24 -2.65 -3.49
N VAL A 53 4.16 -3.42 -3.40
CA VAL A 53 3.99 -4.51 -2.45
C VAL A 53 3.27 -5.64 -3.15
N HIS A 54 3.54 -6.87 -2.74
CA HIS A 54 2.75 -8.02 -3.18
C HIS A 54 1.45 -8.13 -2.38
N GLY A 55 0.39 -8.48 -3.11
CA GLY A 55 -0.95 -8.71 -2.56
C GLY A 55 -1.97 -8.87 -3.69
N SER A 56 -3.05 -9.60 -3.40
CA SER A 56 -4.15 -9.82 -4.34
C SER A 56 -5.08 -8.61 -4.43
N HIS A 57 -5.17 -7.84 -3.34
CA HIS A 57 -5.90 -6.57 -3.26
C HIS A 57 -5.40 -5.68 -2.11
N LEU A 58 -5.78 -4.41 -2.11
CA LEU A 58 -5.33 -3.41 -1.13
C LEU A 58 -5.57 -3.85 0.33
N GLY A 59 -6.65 -4.57 0.60
CA GLY A 59 -6.97 -5.07 1.93
C GLY A 59 -5.95 -6.08 2.49
N GLU A 60 -5.31 -6.91 1.64
CA GLU A 60 -4.22 -7.79 2.06
C GLU A 60 -2.97 -6.97 2.43
N ALA A 61 -2.66 -5.93 1.64
CA ALA A 61 -1.56 -5.04 1.96
C ALA A 61 -1.79 -4.30 3.29
N VAL A 62 -3.02 -3.87 3.58
CA VAL A 62 -3.40 -3.21 4.84
C VAL A 62 -3.37 -4.19 6.03
N ALA A 63 -3.73 -5.45 5.81
CA ALA A 63 -3.74 -6.48 6.86
C ALA A 63 -2.35 -7.08 7.15
N ASN A 64 -1.39 -6.90 6.25
CA ASN A 64 -0.04 -7.46 6.39
C ASN A 64 0.78 -6.66 7.43
N PRO A 65 1.24 -7.31 8.54
CA PRO A 65 2.06 -6.65 9.56
C PRO A 65 3.37 -6.04 9.04
N ALA A 66 3.91 -6.54 7.93
CA ALA A 66 5.10 -5.96 7.30
C ALA A 66 4.87 -4.52 6.82
N HIS A 67 3.63 -4.16 6.48
CA HIS A 67 3.29 -2.84 5.92
C HIS A 67 2.66 -1.89 6.94
N PHE A 68 2.34 -2.36 8.16
CA PHE A 68 1.75 -1.55 9.23
C PHE A 68 2.40 -0.17 9.43
N PRO A 69 3.75 -0.03 9.41
CA PRO A 69 4.39 1.28 9.50
C PRO A 69 3.92 2.24 8.39
N VAL A 70 3.88 1.78 7.14
CA VAL A 70 3.55 2.63 5.98
C VAL A 70 2.06 2.80 5.72
N VAL A 71 1.20 1.88 6.16
CA VAL A 71 -0.26 2.01 6.05
C VAL A 71 -0.90 2.67 7.28
N GLY A 72 -0.15 2.89 8.36
CA GLY A 72 -0.63 3.56 9.57
C GLY A 72 -1.58 2.71 10.43
N VAL A 73 -1.48 1.38 10.33
CA VAL A 73 -2.34 0.41 11.04
C VAL A 73 -1.55 -0.30 12.13
N ALA A 74 -2.23 -0.64 13.22
CA ALA A 74 -1.71 -1.51 14.26
C ALA A 74 -2.74 -2.54 14.71
N LYS A 75 -2.26 -3.54 15.45
CA LYS A 75 -3.09 -4.60 16.03
C LYS A 75 -3.47 -4.23 17.46
N HIS A 76 -4.75 -4.03 17.72
CA HIS A 76 -5.27 -3.86 19.06
C HIS A 76 -5.24 -5.22 19.79
N LEU A 77 -4.33 -5.38 20.76
CA LEU A 77 -4.04 -6.69 21.36
C LEU A 77 -5.22 -7.28 22.15
N VAL A 78 -6.02 -6.42 22.80
CA VAL A 78 -7.14 -6.85 23.65
C VAL A 78 -8.32 -7.32 22.79
N GLU A 79 -8.70 -6.53 21.80
CA GLU A 79 -9.83 -6.84 20.91
C GLU A 79 -9.44 -7.76 19.75
N ARG A 80 -8.13 -7.96 19.55
CA ARG A 80 -7.54 -8.72 18.44
C ARG A 80 -7.96 -8.19 17.06
N THR A 81 -8.30 -6.91 16.99
CA THR A 81 -8.72 -6.18 15.79
C THR A 81 -7.59 -5.33 15.21
N LEU A 82 -7.73 -4.91 13.96
CA LEU A 82 -6.86 -3.91 13.35
C LEU A 82 -7.46 -2.52 13.52
N VAL A 83 -6.65 -1.55 13.90
CA VAL A 83 -7.04 -0.16 14.09
C VAL A 83 -6.08 0.75 13.34
N GLN A 84 -6.62 1.84 12.80
CA GLN A 84 -5.77 2.86 12.20
C GLN A 84 -5.30 3.82 13.29
N GLU A 85 -4.00 3.84 13.56
CA GLU A 85 -3.41 4.71 14.59
C GLU A 85 -3.02 6.08 14.05
N ARG A 86 -2.71 6.15 12.75
CA ARG A 86 -2.26 7.37 12.07
C ARG A 86 -2.58 7.33 10.57
N PRO A 87 -2.50 8.47 9.87
CA PRO A 87 -2.58 8.46 8.42
C PRO A 87 -1.46 7.60 7.80
N PRO A 88 -1.73 6.93 6.67
CA PRO A 88 -0.71 6.21 5.92
C PRO A 88 0.38 7.17 5.40
N VAL A 89 1.59 6.65 5.23
CA VAL A 89 2.72 7.38 4.63
C VAL A 89 2.41 7.74 3.17
N PHE A 90 1.79 6.81 2.44
CA PHE A 90 1.40 7.01 1.06
C PHE A 90 0.04 7.69 0.98
N ARG A 91 -0.09 8.68 0.08
CA ARG A 91 -1.36 9.38 -0.15
C ARG A 91 -2.36 8.55 -0.96
N MET A 92 -1.86 7.75 -1.88
CA MET A 92 -2.64 7.03 -2.88
C MET A 92 -2.08 5.63 -3.07
N ALA A 93 -2.92 4.72 -3.56
CA ALA A 93 -2.51 3.36 -3.92
C ALA A 93 -3.03 3.00 -5.31
N VAL A 94 -2.29 2.12 -6.00
CA VAL A 94 -2.69 1.56 -7.29
C VAL A 94 -2.67 0.04 -7.16
N GLU A 95 -3.81 -0.59 -7.40
CA GLU A 95 -3.96 -2.05 -7.38
C GLU A 95 -4.01 -2.57 -8.81
N ALA A 96 -2.99 -3.34 -9.21
CA ALA A 96 -2.96 -4.03 -10.49
C ALA A 96 -3.62 -5.41 -10.38
N TYR A 97 -4.95 -5.45 -10.55
CA TYR A 97 -5.76 -6.64 -10.26
C TYR A 97 -5.95 -7.58 -11.46
N ALA A 98 -5.68 -7.12 -12.69
CA ALA A 98 -5.72 -7.94 -13.90
C ALA A 98 -4.81 -7.37 -14.98
N LEU A 99 -4.44 -8.19 -15.97
CA LEU A 99 -3.56 -7.76 -17.06
C LEU A 99 -4.17 -6.58 -17.83
N GLY A 100 -3.51 -5.42 -17.76
CA GLY A 100 -3.98 -4.19 -18.38
C GLY A 100 -5.15 -3.50 -17.66
N ARG A 101 -5.47 -3.91 -16.43
CA ARG A 101 -6.46 -3.21 -15.58
C ARG A 101 -5.88 -2.85 -14.23
N ILE A 102 -6.14 -1.62 -13.80
CA ILE A 102 -5.71 -1.13 -12.49
C ILE A 102 -6.87 -0.42 -11.80
N ARG A 103 -6.86 -0.44 -10.46
CA ARG A 103 -7.70 0.43 -9.63
C ARG A 103 -6.83 1.48 -8.98
N LEU A 104 -7.08 2.74 -9.29
CA LEU A 104 -6.48 3.85 -8.57
C LEU A 104 -7.35 4.21 -7.38
N CYS A 105 -6.74 4.20 -6.20
CA CYS A 105 -7.30 4.70 -4.95
C CYS A 105 -6.66 6.07 -4.64
N PRO A 106 -7.35 7.19 -4.89
CA PRO A 106 -6.76 8.53 -4.76
C PRO A 106 -6.52 8.99 -3.32
N ASP A 107 -7.28 8.42 -2.38
CA ASP A 107 -7.22 8.72 -0.95
C ASP A 107 -7.02 7.41 -0.17
N LEU A 108 -5.76 7.09 0.11
CA LEU A 108 -5.40 5.89 0.85
C LEU A 108 -5.82 5.98 2.33
N ASP A 109 -5.85 7.18 2.91
CA ASP A 109 -6.28 7.34 4.31
C ASP A 109 -7.74 6.92 4.47
N GLN A 110 -8.62 7.43 3.60
CA GLN A 110 -10.02 7.01 3.60
C GLN A 110 -10.17 5.52 3.26
N ALA A 111 -9.37 5.00 2.34
CA ALA A 111 -9.40 3.60 1.97
C ALA A 111 -9.06 2.66 3.13
N VAL A 112 -8.01 2.98 3.91
CA VAL A 112 -7.65 2.20 5.11
C VAL A 112 -8.84 2.19 6.09
N ARG A 113 -9.47 3.34 6.36
CA ARG A 113 -10.67 3.42 7.21
C ARG A 113 -11.82 2.56 6.69
N ASP A 114 -12.08 2.62 5.39
CA ASP A 114 -13.15 1.86 4.75
C ASP A 114 -12.89 0.36 4.81
N ILE A 115 -11.66 -0.09 4.52
CA ILE A 115 -11.22 -1.48 4.59
C ILE A 115 -11.38 -2.03 6.01
N LEU A 116 -10.88 -1.31 7.02
CA LEU A 116 -11.02 -1.70 8.44
C LEU A 116 -12.48 -1.76 8.88
N ALA A 117 -13.32 -0.86 8.36
CA ALA A 117 -14.76 -0.84 8.60
C ALA A 117 -15.56 -1.80 7.68
N ARG A 118 -14.90 -2.58 6.82
CA ARG A 118 -15.50 -3.50 5.82
C ARG A 118 -16.47 -2.82 4.85
N ARG A 119 -16.30 -1.52 4.59
CA ARG A 119 -17.08 -0.70 3.66
C ARG A 119 -16.40 -0.65 2.28
N PRO A 120 -17.16 -0.48 1.18
CA PRO A 120 -16.58 -0.22 -0.13
C PRO A 120 -15.83 1.11 -0.17
N THR A 121 -14.67 1.14 -0.84
CA THR A 121 -13.85 2.35 -1.04
C THR A 121 -14.05 2.90 -2.46
N PRO A 122 -14.21 4.22 -2.65
CA PRO A 122 -14.24 4.84 -3.97
C PRO A 122 -12.90 4.66 -4.71
N VAL A 123 -12.95 4.13 -5.94
CA VAL A 123 -11.79 3.94 -6.81
C VAL A 123 -12.07 4.37 -8.25
N LEU A 124 -11.00 4.58 -9.01
CA LEU A 124 -11.05 4.74 -10.45
C LEU A 124 -10.53 3.44 -11.09
N ASP A 125 -11.40 2.71 -11.79
CA ASP A 125 -11.05 1.49 -12.50
C ASP A 125 -10.64 1.84 -13.93
N PHE A 126 -9.35 1.68 -14.24
CA PHE A 126 -8.75 2.01 -15.52
C PHE A 126 -8.53 0.77 -16.38
N ASN A 127 -8.82 0.90 -17.67
CA ASN A 127 -8.32 0.02 -18.72
C ASN A 127 -7.08 0.66 -19.35
N LEU A 128 -5.90 0.09 -19.08
CA LEU A 128 -4.63 0.62 -19.58
C LEU A 128 -4.46 0.48 -21.10
N ARG A 129 -5.26 -0.37 -21.76
CA ARG A 129 -5.20 -0.53 -23.23
C ARG A 129 -5.97 0.55 -23.96
N THR A 130 -7.12 0.99 -23.42
CA THR A 130 -8.00 1.99 -24.05
C THR A 130 -7.83 3.39 -23.44
N GLY A 131 -7.28 3.49 -22.23
CA GLY A 131 -7.20 4.75 -21.47
C GLY A 131 -8.51 5.15 -20.79
N GLU A 132 -9.58 4.37 -20.98
CA GLU A 132 -10.88 4.62 -20.36
C GLU A 132 -10.85 4.28 -18.87
N TYR A 133 -11.64 5.01 -18.08
CA TYR A 133 -11.85 4.71 -16.68
C TYR A 133 -13.29 4.91 -16.25
N THR A 134 -13.66 4.19 -15.19
CA THR A 134 -14.95 4.35 -14.52
C THR A 134 -14.74 4.64 -13.04
N ARG A 135 -15.60 5.48 -12.46
CA ARG A 135 -15.62 5.70 -11.01
C ARG A 135 -16.53 4.65 -10.40
N THR A 136 -16.00 3.83 -9.50
CA THR A 136 -16.73 2.73 -8.86
C THR A 136 -16.39 2.67 -7.38
N ALA A 137 -17.08 1.81 -6.63
CA ALA A 137 -16.74 1.48 -5.25
C ALA A 137 -16.27 0.03 -5.19
N HIS A 138 -15.06 -0.19 -4.67
CA HIS A 138 -14.45 -1.51 -4.58
C HIS A 138 -14.36 -1.95 -3.12
N ARG A 139 -14.77 -3.19 -2.85
CA ARG A 139 -14.63 -3.80 -1.53
C ARG A 139 -13.36 -4.63 -1.50
N ALA A 140 -12.24 -3.99 -1.12
CA ALA A 140 -11.03 -4.73 -0.82
C ALA A 140 -11.23 -5.46 0.52
N GLY A 141 -11.46 -6.78 0.47
CA GLY A 141 -11.72 -7.59 1.65
C GLY A 141 -10.53 -7.65 2.60
N LEU A 142 -10.75 -8.07 3.85
CA LEU A 142 -9.68 -8.46 4.78
C LEU A 142 -9.45 -9.99 4.77
N GLU A 143 -10.24 -10.73 3.98
CA GLU A 143 -10.20 -12.18 3.88
C GLU A 143 -9.83 -12.59 2.45
N GLY A 144 -8.81 -13.44 2.31
CA GLY A 144 -8.47 -14.05 1.03
C GLY A 144 -9.58 -14.99 0.58
N GLY A 145 -10.33 -14.57 -0.43
CA GLY A 145 -11.40 -15.38 -1.01
C GLY A 145 -12.19 -14.57 -2.04
N ALA A 146 -12.17 -15.04 -3.29
CA ALA A 146 -12.95 -14.49 -4.38
C ALA A 146 -14.42 -14.30 -3.94
N ALA A 147 -14.94 -13.09 -4.10
CA ALA A 147 -16.37 -12.83 -3.95
C ALA A 147 -17.12 -13.75 -4.93
N ALA A 148 -17.86 -14.71 -4.40
CA ALA A 148 -18.87 -15.43 -5.17
C ALA A 148 -19.90 -14.41 -5.68
N PRO A 149 -20.37 -14.53 -6.93
CA PRO A 149 -21.37 -13.61 -7.44
C PRO A 149 -22.68 -13.84 -6.71
N GLU A 150 -23.22 -12.78 -6.13
CA GLU A 150 -24.58 -12.74 -5.61
C GLU A 150 -25.53 -12.88 -6.80
N LYS A 151 -26.19 -14.04 -6.92
CA LYS A 151 -27.25 -14.24 -7.91
C LYS A 151 -28.50 -13.50 -7.40
N ALA A 152 -29.10 -12.72 -8.31
CA ALA A 152 -30.45 -12.19 -8.18
C ALA A 152 -31.50 -13.30 -8.04
#